data_AF-A0A5J4VXX3-F1
#
_entry.id   AF-A0A5J4VXX3-F1
#
_cell.length_a   1.000
_cell.length_b   1.000
_cell.length_c   1.000
_cell.angle_alpha   90.00
_cell.angle_beta   90.00
_cell.angle_gamma   90.00
#
_symmetry.space_group_name_H-M   'P 1'
#
loop_
_entity.id
_entity.type
_entity.pdbx_description
1 polymer ?
#
loop_
_entity_poly.entity_id
_entity_poly.type
_entity_poly.pdbx_seq_one_letter_code
_entity_poly.pdbx_strand_id
1 'polypeptide(L)'
;MIQTTLDQFFPFVGQELKQQSKNPTFQLPQDSEFANLHLAPYPFVGRKICPSCSMSYSMYCPYCTIPLPDYQPPKITLPLSVDIIHHPKEKRTKSTAIHLCILCPEQAHMYEFPDVPDYDPNTTICLFPSPQSEDVTDIKDWNQINKVVFIDSTWQQTGGICIDKRIQKLRKVQIHKQQTKFWRVQDKSPEYLATIEAIYYFFKEYAVSSAHMSGNTNYQYNGEYDNLLWYYVYQYERIQSEYVADKDKQVSKKLKQTYIRARRSKSEADQSGRSSEDGNEGDDVGQDKEQDGKLSDSKMDKEDDG
;
A
#
# COMPACT_ATOMS: atom_id res chain seq x y z
N MET A 1 38.57 -30.24 -4.28
CA MET A 1 38.74 -29.61 -5.61
C MET A 1 37.60 -30.08 -6.48
N ILE A 2 36.65 -29.20 -6.78
CA ILE A 2 35.96 -29.07 -8.08
C ILE A 2 35.20 -27.74 -7.98
N GLN A 3 35.71 -26.82 -8.79
CA GLN A 3 35.21 -25.50 -9.11
C GLN A 3 34.08 -25.67 -10.14
N THR A 4 32.88 -25.13 -9.91
CA THR A 4 31.92 -24.85 -11.00
C THR A 4 30.85 -23.84 -10.57
N THR A 5 31.05 -22.59 -11.01
CA THR A 5 30.09 -21.70 -11.70
C THR A 5 28.69 -21.49 -11.09
N LEU A 6 28.54 -20.37 -10.36
CA LEU A 6 27.27 -19.68 -10.08
C LEU A 6 27.24 -18.33 -10.83
N ASP A 7 27.30 -18.36 -12.17
CA ASP A 7 27.27 -17.14 -13.02
C ASP A 7 26.32 -17.27 -14.23
N GLN A 8 25.22 -17.99 -14.08
CA GLN A 8 24.22 -18.11 -15.15
C GLN A 8 22.80 -17.92 -14.64
N PHE A 9 22.46 -16.72 -14.15
CA PHE A 9 21.11 -16.15 -14.22
C PHE A 9 21.22 -14.66 -13.86
N PHE A 10 21.72 -13.82 -14.78
CA PHE A 10 21.48 -12.37 -14.92
C PHE A 10 22.54 -11.80 -15.88
N PRO A 11 22.35 -11.84 -17.21
CA PRO A 11 23.22 -11.10 -18.10
C PRO A 11 22.80 -9.62 -18.11
N PHE A 12 23.81 -8.74 -18.11
CA PHE A 12 23.73 -7.30 -18.31
C PHE A 12 23.15 -6.44 -17.17
N VAL A 13 24.02 -5.81 -16.37
CA VAL A 13 24.28 -4.36 -16.41
C VAL A 13 25.62 -4.10 -15.72
N GLY A 14 26.67 -3.92 -16.51
CA GLY A 14 27.98 -3.50 -16.06
C GLY A 14 28.77 -2.98 -17.26
N GLN A 15 29.23 -1.73 -17.17
CA GLN A 15 29.86 -0.88 -18.21
C GLN A 15 28.83 -0.15 -19.10
N GLU A 16 28.84 1.16 -19.31
CA GLU A 16 29.71 2.30 -18.98
C GLU A 16 28.81 3.55 -18.82
N LEU A 17 28.98 4.35 -17.77
CA LEU A 17 28.64 5.78 -17.82
C LEU A 17 29.89 6.56 -17.48
N LYS A 18 30.65 6.87 -18.53
CA LYS A 18 31.73 7.87 -18.50
C LYS A 18 31.10 9.24 -18.27
N GLN A 19 31.51 9.87 -17.17
CA GLN A 19 31.51 11.32 -16.88
C GLN A 19 30.28 12.13 -17.34
N GLN A 20 29.31 12.27 -16.43
CA GLN A 20 28.63 13.54 -16.23
C GLN A 20 28.69 13.89 -14.74
N SER A 21 29.52 14.88 -14.39
CA SER A 21 29.52 15.47 -13.06
C SER A 21 28.29 16.38 -12.91
N LYS A 22 27.31 15.92 -12.12
CA LYS A 22 26.30 16.66 -11.34
C LYS A 22 25.29 15.59 -10.90
N ASN A 23 25.41 15.05 -9.68
CA ASN A 23 24.52 13.99 -9.17
C ASN A 23 23.05 14.38 -9.43
N PRO A 24 22.31 13.71 -10.34
CA PRO A 24 20.91 14.00 -10.50
C PRO A 24 20.17 13.33 -9.35
N THR A 25 19.82 14.12 -8.33
CA THR A 25 18.80 13.78 -7.34
C THR A 25 17.59 13.17 -8.06
N PHE A 26 17.05 12.05 -7.58
CA PHE A 26 15.81 11.53 -8.18
C PHE A 26 14.72 12.60 -7.97
N GLN A 27 14.13 13.07 -9.06
CA GLN A 27 13.03 14.02 -9.04
C GLN A 27 11.73 13.27 -9.25
N LEU A 28 10.76 13.57 -8.38
CA LEU A 28 9.42 13.03 -8.55
C LEU A 28 8.85 13.55 -9.88
N PRO A 29 8.34 12.68 -10.77
CA PRO A 29 7.73 13.12 -12.01
C PRO A 29 6.58 14.10 -11.74
N GLN A 30 6.43 15.15 -12.57
CA GLN A 30 5.36 16.13 -12.40
C GLN A 30 3.95 15.50 -12.50
N ASP A 31 3.82 14.44 -13.30
CA ASP A 31 2.60 13.65 -13.49
C ASP A 31 2.46 12.54 -12.43
N SER A 32 3.28 12.54 -11.39
CA SER A 32 3.21 11.55 -10.32
C SER A 32 1.85 11.58 -9.62
N GLU A 33 1.31 10.40 -9.32
CA GLU A 33 0.13 10.27 -8.46
C GLU A 33 0.40 10.75 -7.02
N PHE A 34 1.66 10.99 -6.69
CA PHE A 34 2.13 11.48 -5.39
C PHE A 34 2.64 12.92 -5.45
N ALA A 35 2.40 13.65 -6.55
CA ALA A 35 2.92 15.02 -6.75
C ALA A 35 2.49 16.01 -5.65
N ASN A 36 1.37 15.75 -4.97
CA ASN A 36 0.86 16.59 -3.89
C ASN A 36 1.45 16.26 -2.51
N LEU A 37 2.36 15.28 -2.40
CA LEU A 37 3.00 14.95 -1.13
C LEU A 37 4.23 15.83 -0.87
N HIS A 38 4.38 16.30 0.37
CA HIS A 38 5.54 17.05 0.86
C HIS A 38 6.70 16.12 1.21
N LEU A 39 7.33 15.53 0.19
CA LEU A 39 8.41 14.54 0.33
C LEU A 39 9.79 15.21 0.36
N ALA A 40 10.67 14.70 1.23
CA ALA A 40 12.08 15.02 1.23
C ALA A 40 12.74 14.59 -0.10
N PRO A 41 13.80 15.27 -0.55
CA PRO A 41 14.47 14.94 -1.81
C PRO A 41 15.08 13.53 -1.78
N TYR A 42 15.11 12.88 -2.95
CA TYR A 42 15.61 11.52 -3.08
C TYR A 42 17.06 11.46 -3.58
N PRO A 43 17.94 10.69 -2.94
CA PRO A 43 19.26 10.44 -3.47
C PRO A 43 19.20 9.58 -4.74
N PHE A 44 20.24 9.69 -5.57
CA PHE A 44 20.51 8.67 -6.57
C PHE A 44 21.23 7.50 -5.88
N VAL A 45 20.62 6.31 -5.86
CA VAL A 45 21.16 5.16 -5.12
C VAL A 45 21.10 3.90 -5.98
N GLY A 46 22.28 3.47 -6.43
CA GLY A 46 22.47 2.13 -6.97
C GLY A 46 22.39 1.06 -5.87
N ARG A 47 22.60 -0.21 -6.23
CA ARG A 47 22.71 -1.25 -5.22
C ARG A 47 23.97 -1.05 -4.35
N LYS A 48 23.85 -1.33 -3.06
CA LYS A 48 24.91 -1.21 -2.05
C LYS A 48 24.94 -2.45 -1.17
N ILE A 49 26.11 -2.72 -0.59
CA ILE A 49 26.32 -3.82 0.35
C ILE A 49 25.89 -3.35 1.74
N CYS A 50 25.04 -4.13 2.41
CA CYS A 50 24.64 -3.88 3.78
C CYS A 50 25.86 -4.05 4.72
N PRO A 51 26.20 -3.05 5.55
CA PRO A 51 27.35 -3.16 6.46
C PRO A 51 27.15 -4.18 7.59
N SER A 52 25.90 -4.58 7.86
CA SER A 52 25.56 -5.54 8.93
C SER A 52 25.52 -6.99 8.44
N CYS A 53 24.92 -7.26 7.27
CA CYS A 53 24.75 -8.65 6.77
C CYS A 53 25.48 -8.96 5.47
N SER A 54 26.22 -8.01 4.90
CA SER A 54 26.97 -8.16 3.63
C SER A 54 26.14 -8.48 2.38
N MET A 55 24.80 -8.46 2.47
CA MET A 55 23.92 -8.67 1.32
C MET A 55 23.71 -7.37 0.52
N SER A 56 23.49 -7.51 -0.79
CA SER A 56 23.29 -6.38 -1.71
C SER A 56 21.82 -6.01 -1.88
N TYR A 57 21.47 -4.76 -1.55
CA TYR A 57 20.12 -4.21 -1.71
C TYR A 57 20.16 -2.81 -2.35
N SER A 58 19.00 -2.26 -2.69
CA SER A 58 18.84 -0.85 -3.10
C SER A 58 18.18 -0.09 -1.96
N MET A 59 18.67 1.13 -1.69
CA MET A 59 18.22 2.02 -0.62
C MET A 59 18.42 1.44 0.79
N TYR A 60 17.74 0.37 1.19
CA TYR A 60 17.75 -0.15 2.56
C TYR A 60 17.95 -1.68 2.61
N CYS A 61 18.38 -2.18 3.76
CA CYS A 61 18.43 -3.61 4.04
C CYS A 61 17.11 -4.07 4.70
N PRO A 62 16.31 -4.96 4.08
CA PRO A 62 15.03 -5.41 4.63
C PRO A 62 15.16 -6.35 5.84
N TYR A 63 16.35 -6.91 6.07
CA TYR A 63 16.59 -7.83 7.20
C TYR A 63 17.21 -7.09 8.39
N CYS A 64 18.23 -6.28 8.14
CA CYS A 64 18.85 -5.47 9.19
C CYS A 64 18.03 -4.22 9.54
N THR A 65 17.03 -3.85 8.72
CA THR A 65 16.15 -2.69 8.98
C THR A 65 16.94 -1.38 9.10
N ILE A 66 17.97 -1.21 8.26
CA ILE A 66 18.83 -0.02 8.22
C ILE A 66 18.87 0.59 6.81
N PRO A 67 19.06 1.93 6.69
CA PRO A 67 19.40 2.53 5.41
C PRO A 67 20.79 2.03 4.97
N LEU A 68 21.00 1.89 3.66
CA LEU A 68 22.32 1.60 3.11
C LEU A 68 23.18 2.87 3.08
N PRO A 69 24.51 2.75 2.97
CA PRO A 69 25.42 3.90 2.94
C PRO A 69 25.12 4.90 1.82
N ASP A 70 25.75 6.08 1.93
CA ASP A 70 25.76 7.19 0.95
C ASP A 70 24.51 8.08 0.92
N TYR A 71 23.56 7.88 1.83
CA TYR A 71 22.45 8.82 2.03
C TYR A 71 21.87 8.74 3.44
N GLN A 72 21.03 9.72 3.79
CA GLN A 72 20.24 9.71 5.02
C GLN A 72 18.76 9.88 4.66
N PRO A 73 17.87 8.96 5.07
CA PRO A 73 16.44 9.15 4.90
C PRO A 73 15.92 10.27 5.81
N PRO A 74 14.75 10.87 5.50
CA PRO A 74 14.10 11.78 6.44
C PRO A 74 13.81 11.06 7.75
N LYS A 75 14.13 11.70 8.87
CA LYS A 75 13.71 11.24 10.19
C LYS A 75 12.32 11.79 10.48
N ILE A 76 11.44 10.93 10.99
CA ILE A 76 10.05 11.29 11.30
C ILE A 76 9.83 11.02 12.78
N THR A 77 9.19 11.97 13.46
CA THR A 77 8.72 11.80 14.84
C THR A 77 7.24 11.50 14.80
N LEU A 78 6.83 10.40 15.41
CA LEU A 78 5.44 9.99 15.50
C LEU A 78 4.83 10.47 16.82
N PRO A 79 3.53 10.82 16.81
CA PRO A 79 2.82 11.17 18.04
C PRO A 79 2.56 9.95 18.94
N LEU A 80 2.60 8.74 18.37
CA LEU A 80 2.41 7.47 19.07
C LEU A 80 3.56 6.52 18.76
N SER A 81 3.93 5.68 19.72
CA SER A 81 4.82 4.54 19.45
C SER A 81 4.09 3.52 18.57
N VAL A 82 4.83 2.85 17.69
CA VAL A 82 4.27 1.89 16.75
C VAL A 82 4.92 0.52 16.93
N ASP A 83 4.09 -0.51 17.09
CA ASP A 83 4.54 -1.89 17.00
C ASP A 83 3.91 -2.56 15.78
N ILE A 84 4.72 -3.29 15.01
CA ILE A 84 4.29 -4.05 13.85
C ILE A 84 4.43 -5.54 14.18
N ILE A 85 3.33 -6.29 14.11
CA ILE A 85 3.36 -7.75 14.21
C ILE A 85 3.48 -8.33 12.80
N HIS A 86 4.69 -8.76 12.46
CA HIS A 86 5.03 -9.35 11.19
C HIS A 86 4.78 -10.85 11.18
N HIS A 87 4.08 -11.34 10.18
CA HIS A 87 3.86 -12.77 10.01
C HIS A 87 5.08 -13.44 9.34
N PRO A 88 5.64 -14.54 9.87
CA PRO A 88 6.90 -15.13 9.39
C PRO A 88 6.85 -15.67 7.94
N LYS A 89 5.65 -15.92 7.40
CA LYS A 89 5.47 -16.31 6.00
C LYS A 89 5.42 -15.12 5.03
N GLU A 90 5.30 -13.89 5.53
CA GLU A 90 5.41 -12.69 4.71
C GLU A 90 6.89 -12.42 4.43
N LYS A 91 7.24 -12.23 3.16
CA LYS A 91 8.65 -12.02 2.82
C LYS A 91 9.05 -10.61 3.23
N ARG A 92 10.04 -10.46 4.11
CA ARG A 92 10.62 -9.15 4.47
C ARG A 92 11.02 -8.30 3.26
N THR A 93 11.57 -8.88 2.20
CA THR A 93 11.89 -8.15 0.96
C THR A 93 10.67 -7.57 0.23
N LYS A 94 9.46 -7.97 0.63
CA LYS A 94 8.18 -7.48 0.10
C LYS A 94 7.42 -6.60 1.09
N SER A 95 7.69 -6.68 2.38
CA SER A 95 7.04 -5.88 3.41
C SER A 95 7.37 -4.39 3.26
N THR A 96 6.33 -3.56 3.19
CA THR A 96 6.47 -2.11 3.24
C THR A 96 6.53 -1.58 4.66
N ALA A 97 6.17 -2.39 5.66
CA ALA A 97 6.22 -2.01 7.07
C ALA A 97 7.65 -1.71 7.55
N ILE A 98 8.66 -2.30 6.90
CA ILE A 98 10.09 -2.04 7.14
C ILE A 98 10.44 -0.56 6.92
N HIS A 99 9.71 0.15 6.05
CA HIS A 99 9.96 1.58 5.79
C HIS A 99 9.81 2.38 7.07
N LEU A 100 8.81 2.05 7.89
CA LEU A 100 8.57 2.73 9.17
C LEU A 100 9.74 2.53 10.14
N CYS A 101 10.22 1.30 10.30
CA CYS A 101 11.33 0.99 11.21
C CYS A 101 12.63 1.72 10.83
N ILE A 102 12.82 2.05 9.55
CA ILE A 102 13.98 2.82 9.09
C ILE A 102 13.77 4.33 9.29
N LEU A 103 12.56 4.83 9.07
CA LEU A 103 12.22 6.26 9.18
C LEU A 103 12.06 6.72 10.64
N CYS A 104 11.62 5.82 11.51
CA CYS A 104 11.29 6.08 12.92
C CYS A 104 11.93 5.05 13.87
N PRO A 105 13.26 4.84 13.84
CA PRO A 105 13.91 3.71 14.54
C PRO A 105 13.75 3.71 16.06
N GLU A 106 13.49 4.86 16.66
CA GLU A 106 13.29 5.00 18.13
C GLU A 106 11.84 4.75 18.55
N GLN A 107 10.88 4.82 17.63
CA GLN A 107 9.46 4.77 17.93
C GLN A 107 8.71 3.61 17.24
N ALA A 108 9.34 2.94 16.27
CA ALA A 108 8.73 1.88 15.49
C ALA A 108 9.48 0.55 15.63
N HIS A 109 8.82 -0.45 16.22
CA HIS A 109 9.38 -1.78 16.46
C HIS A 109 8.64 -2.83 15.67
N MET A 110 9.37 -3.80 15.13
CA MET A 110 8.79 -4.94 14.41
C MET A 110 9.08 -6.23 15.16
N TYR A 111 8.02 -6.97 15.47
CA TYR A 111 8.05 -8.26 16.13
C TYR A 111 7.59 -9.35 15.17
N GLU A 112 8.26 -10.50 15.16
CA GLU A 112 7.84 -11.64 14.35
C GLU A 112 6.87 -12.52 15.14
N PHE A 113 5.73 -12.88 14.56
CA PHE A 113 4.77 -13.77 15.20
C PHE A 113 5.33 -15.20 15.32
N PRO A 114 5.23 -15.88 16.49
CA PRO A 114 4.32 -15.63 17.60
C PRO A 114 4.86 -14.77 18.76
N ASP A 115 6.02 -14.12 18.60
CA ASP A 115 6.67 -13.33 19.65
C ASP A 115 6.04 -11.92 19.78
N VAL A 116 4.76 -11.88 20.14
CA VAL A 116 4.00 -10.63 20.33
C VAL A 116 4.25 -10.07 21.75
N PRO A 117 4.56 -8.77 21.91
CA PRO A 117 4.62 -8.14 23.22
C PRO A 117 3.30 -8.23 23.99
N ASP A 118 3.36 -8.18 25.32
CA ASP A 118 2.15 -7.93 26.10
C ASP A 118 1.83 -6.43 26.11
N TYR A 119 0.55 -6.11 25.93
CA TYR A 119 0.08 -4.74 25.76
C TYR A 119 -0.89 -4.34 26.87
N ASP A 120 -0.86 -3.08 27.28
CA ASP A 120 -1.91 -2.51 28.13
C ASP A 120 -3.08 -2.01 27.24
N PRO A 121 -4.27 -2.63 27.32
CA PRO A 121 -5.41 -2.25 26.48
C PRO A 121 -5.96 -0.85 26.79
N ASN A 122 -5.59 -0.23 27.91
CA ASN A 122 -6.00 1.14 28.24
C ASN A 122 -5.19 2.20 27.50
N THR A 123 -3.99 1.86 27.05
CA THR A 123 -3.04 2.80 26.43
C THR A 123 -2.61 2.40 25.02
N THR A 124 -3.01 1.21 24.58
CA THR A 124 -2.64 0.63 23.28
C THR A 124 -3.88 0.29 22.44
N ILE A 125 -3.88 0.74 21.19
CA ILE A 125 -4.91 0.40 20.19
C ILE A 125 -4.32 -0.46 19.07
N CYS A 126 -5.16 -1.10 18.27
CA CYS A 126 -4.74 -1.88 17.12
C CYS A 126 -5.53 -1.47 15.87
N LEU A 127 -4.81 -1.07 14.81
CA LEU A 127 -5.43 -0.83 13.52
C LEU A 127 -5.81 -2.17 12.89
N PHE A 128 -7.10 -2.44 12.83
CA PHE A 128 -7.64 -3.64 12.22
C PHE A 128 -9.10 -3.41 11.82
N PRO A 129 -9.48 -3.55 10.54
CA PRO A 129 -10.87 -3.40 10.12
C PRO A 129 -11.69 -4.61 10.60
N SER A 130 -12.65 -4.37 11.50
CA SER A 130 -13.56 -5.38 12.01
C SER A 130 -14.94 -4.74 12.27
N PRO A 131 -16.03 -5.52 12.36
CA PRO A 131 -17.36 -4.96 12.62
C PRO A 131 -17.47 -4.15 13.92
N GLN A 132 -16.58 -4.39 14.88
CA GLN A 132 -16.52 -3.68 16.17
C GLN A 132 -15.45 -2.59 16.19
N SER A 133 -14.77 -2.33 15.07
CA SER A 133 -13.73 -1.31 15.01
C SER A 133 -14.34 0.09 15.00
N GLU A 134 -13.78 0.96 15.82
CA GLU A 134 -14.13 2.37 15.88
C GLU A 134 -13.32 3.17 14.85
N ASP A 135 -13.92 4.17 14.23
CA ASP A 135 -13.20 5.05 13.30
C ASP A 135 -12.19 5.93 14.05
N VAL A 136 -10.98 6.06 13.50
CA VAL A 136 -9.89 6.88 14.08
C VAL A 136 -10.32 8.34 14.33
N THR A 137 -11.23 8.88 13.52
CA THR A 137 -11.79 10.22 13.69
C THR A 137 -12.74 10.37 14.88
N ASP A 138 -13.25 9.26 15.40
CA ASP A 138 -14.24 9.25 16.48
C ASP A 138 -13.61 9.09 17.86
N ILE A 139 -12.35 8.69 17.94
CA ILE A 139 -11.59 8.51 19.17
C ILE A 139 -11.51 9.81 19.98
N LYS A 140 -12.04 9.79 21.21
CA LYS A 140 -12.13 10.96 22.11
C LYS A 140 -11.09 11.01 23.23
N ASP A 141 -10.26 10.00 23.33
CA ASP A 141 -9.36 9.74 24.45
C ASP A 141 -7.90 9.59 23.99
N TRP A 142 -7.50 10.31 22.94
CA TRP A 142 -6.11 10.32 22.43
C TRP A 142 -5.06 10.64 23.51
N ASN A 143 -5.43 11.37 24.57
CA ASN A 143 -4.55 11.65 25.70
C ASN A 143 -4.18 10.42 26.55
N GLN A 144 -4.94 9.33 26.43
CA GLN A 144 -4.67 8.06 27.12
C GLN A 144 -3.90 7.07 26.23
N ILE A 145 -3.92 7.27 24.91
CA ILE A 145 -3.27 6.38 23.96
C ILE A 145 -1.83 6.83 23.70
N ASN A 146 -0.88 5.91 23.86
CA ASN A 146 0.54 6.17 23.57
C ASN A 146 1.12 5.21 22.52
N LYS A 147 0.38 4.17 22.15
CA LYS A 147 0.85 3.12 21.24
C LYS A 147 -0.26 2.63 20.30
N VAL A 148 0.14 2.35 19.06
CA VAL A 148 -0.70 1.69 18.05
C VAL A 148 0.01 0.43 17.51
N VAL A 149 -0.74 -0.64 17.36
CA VAL A 149 -0.28 -1.92 16.80
C VAL A 149 -0.82 -2.10 15.38
N PHE A 150 0.07 -2.43 14.45
CA PHE A 150 -0.26 -2.81 13.07
C PHE A 150 0.08 -4.29 12.82
N ILE A 151 -0.62 -4.91 11.88
CA ILE A 151 -0.36 -6.29 11.48
C ILE A 151 0.19 -6.32 10.05
N ASP A 152 1.40 -6.84 9.87
CA ASP A 152 2.06 -6.99 8.57
C ASP A 152 2.02 -8.47 8.15
N SER A 153 1.02 -8.82 7.36
CA SER A 153 0.79 -10.19 6.92
C SER A 153 0.05 -10.22 5.59
N THR A 154 0.05 -11.38 4.93
CA THR A 154 -0.95 -11.59 3.87
C THR A 154 -2.35 -11.68 4.49
N TRP A 155 -3.37 -11.23 3.76
CA TRP A 155 -4.76 -11.24 4.22
C TRP A 155 -5.28 -12.62 4.66
N GLN A 156 -4.73 -13.70 4.09
CA GLN A 156 -5.09 -15.07 4.48
C GLN A 156 -4.49 -15.49 5.83
N GLN A 157 -3.38 -14.86 6.24
CA GLN A 157 -2.61 -15.19 7.44
C GLN A 157 -2.97 -14.30 8.63
N THR A 158 -3.59 -13.14 8.39
CA THR A 158 -3.95 -12.14 9.40
C THR A 158 -4.81 -12.72 10.53
N GLY A 159 -5.72 -13.65 10.21
CA GLY A 159 -6.62 -14.28 11.18
C GLY A 159 -5.89 -14.96 12.35
N GLY A 160 -4.73 -15.59 12.09
CA GLY A 160 -3.93 -16.23 13.14
C GLY A 160 -3.34 -15.24 14.15
N ILE A 161 -2.96 -14.05 13.70
CA ILE A 161 -2.46 -12.98 14.56
C ILE A 161 -3.62 -12.34 15.34
N CYS A 162 -4.76 -12.12 14.68
CA CYS A 162 -5.93 -11.50 15.31
C CYS A 162 -6.52 -12.31 16.44
N ILE A 163 -6.37 -13.65 16.43
CA ILE A 163 -6.86 -14.51 17.52
C ILE A 163 -5.89 -14.63 18.71
N ASP A 164 -4.69 -14.07 18.62
CA ASP A 164 -3.77 -14.03 19.75
C ASP A 164 -4.35 -13.19 20.89
N LYS A 165 -4.35 -13.71 22.11
CA LYS A 165 -4.95 -13.04 23.29
C LYS A 165 -4.37 -11.64 23.53
N ARG A 166 -3.09 -11.43 23.23
CA ARG A 166 -2.40 -10.13 23.38
C ARG A 166 -2.94 -9.09 22.40
N ILE A 167 -3.41 -9.54 21.23
CA ILE A 167 -3.99 -8.69 20.18
C ILE A 167 -5.51 -8.58 20.35
N GLN A 168 -6.21 -9.67 20.67
CA GLN A 168 -7.68 -9.69 20.84
C GLN A 168 -8.17 -8.69 21.88
N LYS A 169 -7.43 -8.52 22.97
CA LYS A 169 -7.81 -7.62 24.07
C LYS A 169 -7.71 -6.13 23.73
N LEU A 170 -7.05 -5.76 22.62
CA LEU A 170 -6.85 -4.37 22.23
C LEU A 170 -8.11 -3.81 21.57
N ARG A 171 -8.45 -2.56 21.91
CA ARG A 171 -9.44 -1.77 21.17
C ARG A 171 -9.03 -1.73 19.70
N LYS A 172 -9.96 -2.12 18.82
CA LYS A 172 -9.76 -2.12 17.38
C LYS A 172 -10.23 -0.81 16.80
N VAL A 173 -9.41 -0.27 15.92
CA VAL A 173 -9.73 0.97 15.21
C VAL A 173 -9.58 0.75 13.71
N GLN A 174 -10.26 1.56 12.93
CA GLN A 174 -10.19 1.55 11.48
C GLN A 174 -10.03 2.97 10.94
N ILE A 175 -9.49 3.05 9.73
CA ILE A 175 -9.39 4.29 8.96
C ILE A 175 -10.48 4.31 7.90
N HIS A 176 -10.79 5.48 7.38
CA HIS A 176 -11.70 5.61 6.24
C HIS A 176 -11.19 4.81 5.05
N LYS A 177 -12.12 4.38 4.19
CA LYS A 177 -11.77 3.65 2.97
C LYS A 177 -10.85 4.48 2.08
N GLN A 178 -9.73 3.90 1.69
CA GLN A 178 -8.74 4.50 0.78
C GLN A 178 -8.47 3.55 -0.38
N GLN A 179 -8.04 4.09 -1.52
CA GLN A 179 -7.61 3.27 -2.65
C GLN A 179 -6.09 3.13 -2.66
N THR A 180 -5.61 1.89 -2.63
CA THR A 180 -4.18 1.58 -2.68
C THR A 180 -3.56 1.99 -4.01
N LYS A 181 -2.31 2.45 -3.95
CA LYS A 181 -1.43 2.62 -5.10
C LYS A 181 -0.40 1.49 -5.21
N PHE A 182 -0.63 0.38 -4.52
CA PHE A 182 0.30 -0.73 -4.43
C PHE A 182 0.50 -1.43 -5.76
N TRP A 183 1.78 -1.75 -6.05
CA TRP A 183 2.21 -2.21 -7.36
C TRP A 183 2.14 -3.71 -7.59
N ARG A 184 1.84 -4.49 -6.54
CA ARG A 184 1.68 -5.94 -6.68
C ARG A 184 0.20 -6.22 -6.92
N VAL A 185 -0.10 -6.88 -8.03
CA VAL A 185 -1.47 -7.32 -8.35
C VAL A 185 -1.97 -8.20 -7.21
N GLN A 186 -3.14 -7.83 -6.67
CA GLN A 186 -3.89 -8.65 -5.73
C GLN A 186 -5.24 -9.03 -6.35
N ASP A 187 -5.77 -10.18 -5.95
CA ASP A 187 -7.17 -10.57 -6.24
C ASP A 187 -8.09 -10.07 -5.13
N LYS A 188 -7.89 -8.81 -4.75
CA LYS A 188 -8.62 -8.09 -3.71
C LYS A 188 -9.07 -6.74 -4.25
N SER A 189 -10.03 -6.13 -3.55
CA SER A 189 -10.48 -4.76 -3.83
C SER A 189 -9.29 -3.78 -3.72
N PRO A 190 -9.27 -2.68 -4.48
CA PRO A 190 -8.32 -1.58 -4.30
C PRO A 190 -8.32 -0.97 -2.88
N GLU A 191 -9.32 -1.28 -2.06
CA GLU A 191 -9.37 -0.86 -0.64
C GLU A 191 -8.33 -1.57 0.25
N TYR A 192 -7.62 -2.57 -0.28
CA TYR A 192 -6.66 -3.39 0.46
C TYR A 192 -5.27 -2.74 0.40
N LEU A 193 -5.02 -1.85 1.35
CA LEU A 193 -3.79 -1.06 1.47
C LEU A 193 -2.54 -1.89 1.76
N ALA A 194 -1.39 -1.42 1.28
CA ALA A 194 -0.10 -1.84 1.81
C ALA A 194 0.07 -1.37 3.26
N THR A 195 0.85 -2.08 4.07
CA THR A 195 1.01 -1.76 5.50
C THR A 195 1.47 -0.32 5.73
N ILE A 196 2.44 0.18 4.94
CA ILE A 196 2.89 1.58 5.06
C ILE A 196 1.82 2.61 4.65
N GLU A 197 0.93 2.28 3.70
CA GLU A 197 -0.19 3.15 3.34
C GLU A 197 -1.18 3.22 4.52
N ALA A 198 -1.51 2.07 5.11
CA ALA A 198 -2.38 2.01 6.29
C ALA A 198 -1.81 2.82 7.47
N ILE A 199 -0.49 2.74 7.70
CA ILE A 199 0.21 3.55 8.69
C ILE A 199 0.11 5.05 8.36
N TYR A 200 0.37 5.44 7.11
CA TYR A 200 0.27 6.83 6.67
C TYR A 200 -1.14 7.40 6.87
N TYR A 201 -2.17 6.70 6.40
CA TYR A 201 -3.56 7.17 6.54
C TYR A 201 -4.03 7.18 7.99
N PHE A 202 -3.57 6.25 8.82
CA PHE A 202 -3.81 6.28 10.26
C PHE A 202 -3.26 7.58 10.88
N PHE A 203 -2.00 7.93 10.62
CA PHE A 203 -1.42 9.14 11.20
C PHE A 203 -2.02 10.43 10.61
N LYS A 204 -2.45 10.41 9.34
CA LYS A 204 -3.20 11.51 8.72
C LYS A 204 -4.54 11.75 9.42
N GLU A 205 -5.32 10.70 9.66
CA GLU A 205 -6.60 10.80 10.36
C GLU A 205 -6.42 11.14 11.85
N TYR A 206 -5.38 10.60 12.49
CA TYR A 206 -4.97 10.97 13.84
C TYR A 206 -4.69 12.47 13.95
N ALA A 207 -3.96 13.06 13.00
CA ALA A 207 -3.62 14.49 13.02
C ALA A 207 -4.88 15.36 13.09
N VAL A 208 -5.85 15.06 12.22
CA VAL A 208 -7.13 15.78 12.16
C VAL A 208 -7.94 15.56 13.45
N SER A 209 -8.07 14.30 13.87
CA SER A 209 -8.84 13.92 15.06
C SER A 209 -8.28 14.57 16.34
N SER A 210 -6.97 14.49 16.56
CA SER A 210 -6.29 15.06 17.72
C SER A 210 -6.29 16.59 17.74
N ALA A 211 -6.22 17.25 16.57
CA ALA A 211 -6.34 18.71 16.48
C ALA A 211 -7.75 19.20 16.83
N HIS A 212 -8.80 18.52 16.32
CA HIS A 212 -10.18 18.84 16.67
C HIS A 212 -10.44 18.69 18.17
N MET A 213 -9.91 17.62 18.78
CA MET A 213 -9.97 17.39 20.22
C MET A 213 -9.30 18.48 21.05
N SER A 214 -8.22 19.07 20.52
CA SER A 214 -7.50 20.16 21.17
C SER A 214 -8.16 21.54 20.97
N GLY A 215 -9.37 21.59 20.39
CA GLY A 215 -10.11 22.81 20.11
C GLY A 215 -9.78 23.48 18.76
N ASN A 216 -8.87 22.91 17.98
CA ASN A 216 -8.53 23.42 16.65
C ASN A 216 -9.38 22.76 15.56
N THR A 217 -10.66 23.15 15.48
CA THR A 217 -11.64 22.58 14.54
C THR A 217 -11.40 22.94 13.07
N ASN A 218 -10.51 23.88 12.79
CA ASN A 218 -10.17 24.32 11.43
C ASN A 218 -8.86 23.72 10.92
N TYR A 219 -8.28 22.77 11.67
CA TYR A 219 -7.04 22.12 11.27
C TYR A 219 -7.21 21.37 9.95
N GLN A 220 -6.25 21.57 9.05
CA GLN A 220 -6.16 20.86 7.78
C GLN A 220 -4.80 20.18 7.71
N TYR A 221 -4.82 18.90 7.36
CA TYR A 221 -3.59 18.13 7.15
C TYR A 221 -2.72 18.78 6.08
N ASN A 222 -1.44 19.01 6.38
CA ASN A 222 -0.51 19.74 5.53
C ASN A 222 0.78 18.94 5.25
N GLY A 223 0.69 17.62 5.26
CA GLY A 223 1.79 16.74 4.86
C GLY A 223 2.77 16.37 5.97
N GLU A 224 2.40 16.56 7.23
CA GLU A 224 3.22 16.28 8.41
C GLU A 224 3.78 14.84 8.43
N TYR A 225 3.05 13.91 7.81
CA TYR A 225 3.38 12.49 7.76
C TYR A 225 3.68 11.98 6.35
N ASP A 226 3.79 12.85 5.34
CA ASP A 226 3.98 12.44 3.94
C ASP A 226 5.27 11.64 3.74
N ASN A 227 6.32 11.99 4.48
CA ASN A 227 7.59 11.26 4.45
C ASN A 227 7.49 9.81 4.93
N LEU A 228 6.39 9.37 5.57
CA LEU A 228 6.14 7.95 5.83
C LEU A 228 6.10 7.14 4.52
N LEU A 229 5.65 7.78 3.44
CA LEU A 229 5.60 7.18 2.11
C LEU A 229 6.89 7.36 1.32
N TRP A 230 7.96 7.92 1.89
CA TRP A 230 9.19 8.25 1.15
C TRP A 230 9.80 7.04 0.41
N TYR A 231 10.09 5.94 1.13
CA TYR A 231 10.57 4.71 0.48
C TYR A 231 9.54 4.07 -0.46
N TYR A 232 8.26 4.24 -0.16
CA TYR A 232 7.16 3.69 -0.94
C TYR A 232 7.08 4.36 -2.32
N VAL A 233 7.06 5.69 -2.34
CA VAL A 233 6.99 6.51 -3.56
C VAL A 233 8.25 6.33 -4.41
N TYR A 234 9.44 6.30 -3.80
CA TYR A 234 10.67 5.99 -4.53
C TYR A 234 10.59 4.64 -5.26
N GLN A 235 10.15 3.59 -4.57
CA GLN A 235 10.04 2.27 -5.18
C GLN A 235 8.95 2.23 -6.24
N TYR A 236 7.80 2.86 -5.99
CA TYR A 236 6.73 2.98 -6.97
C TYR A 236 7.24 3.59 -8.26
N GLU A 237 7.89 4.75 -8.20
CA GLU A 237 8.32 5.47 -9.41
C GLU A 237 9.48 4.78 -10.14
N ARG A 238 10.37 4.12 -9.39
CA ARG A 238 11.41 3.26 -9.98
C ARG A 238 10.78 2.11 -10.76
N ILE A 239 9.76 1.47 -10.21
CA ILE A 239 9.03 0.37 -10.87
C ILE A 239 8.26 0.88 -12.10
N GLN A 240 7.61 2.04 -12.02
CA GLN A 240 6.98 2.68 -13.18
C GLN A 240 7.99 2.92 -14.29
N SER A 241 9.14 3.50 -13.95
CA SER A 241 10.22 3.79 -14.91
C SER A 241 10.73 2.52 -15.59
N GLU A 242 10.94 1.44 -14.84
CA GLU A 242 11.35 0.14 -15.39
C GLU A 242 10.32 -0.41 -16.41
N TYR A 243 9.01 -0.30 -16.11
CA TYR A 243 7.96 -0.78 -17.03
C TYR A 243 7.76 0.08 -18.27
N VAL A 244 8.07 1.38 -18.18
CA VAL A 244 8.04 2.29 -19.34
C VAL A 244 9.22 2.01 -20.27
N ALA A 245 10.41 1.78 -19.71
CA ALA A 245 11.63 1.50 -20.47
C ALA A 245 11.60 0.13 -21.15
N ASP A 246 11.11 -0.91 -20.46
CA ASP A 246 11.04 -2.27 -20.98
C ASP A 246 9.64 -2.59 -21.54
N LYS A 247 9.43 -2.24 -22.81
CA LYS A 247 8.14 -2.44 -23.49
C LYS A 247 7.80 -3.93 -23.67
N ASP A 248 8.83 -4.77 -23.79
CA ASP A 248 8.73 -6.21 -24.08
C ASP A 248 8.63 -7.07 -22.82
N LYS A 249 8.80 -6.49 -21.63
CA LYS A 249 8.60 -7.17 -20.34
C LYS A 249 7.22 -7.83 -20.31
N GLN A 250 7.24 -9.16 -20.25
CA GLN A 250 6.03 -9.96 -20.08
C GLN A 250 5.45 -9.68 -18.70
N VAL A 251 4.40 -8.87 -18.66
CA VAL A 251 3.62 -8.55 -17.47
C VAL A 251 2.17 -8.99 -17.66
N SER A 252 1.50 -9.38 -16.58
CA SER A 252 0.11 -9.82 -16.65
C SER A 252 -0.78 -8.72 -17.24
N LYS A 253 -1.80 -9.10 -18.01
CA LYS A 253 -2.74 -8.16 -18.64
C LYS A 253 -3.38 -7.22 -17.61
N LYS A 254 -3.70 -7.76 -16.42
CA LYS A 254 -4.20 -7.01 -15.26
C LYS A 254 -3.21 -5.92 -14.80
N LEU A 255 -1.92 -6.25 -14.66
CA LEU A 255 -0.89 -5.25 -14.30
C LEU A 255 -0.69 -4.19 -15.40
N LYS A 256 -0.78 -4.58 -16.69
CA LYS A 256 -0.66 -3.65 -17.84
C LYS A 256 -1.76 -2.58 -17.82
N GLN A 257 -2.97 -2.95 -17.44
CA GLN A 257 -4.15 -2.09 -17.55
C GLN A 257 -4.36 -1.21 -16.31
N THR A 258 -4.06 -1.71 -15.11
CA THR A 258 -4.43 -0.99 -13.88
C THR A 258 -3.30 -0.20 -13.23
N TYR A 259 -2.03 -0.61 -13.43
CA TYR A 259 -0.91 -0.09 -12.64
C TYR A 259 0.09 0.75 -13.44
N ILE A 260 0.42 0.37 -14.69
CA ILE A 260 1.42 1.09 -15.49
C ILE A 260 0.81 2.38 -16.04
N ARG A 261 1.23 3.53 -15.49
CA ARG A 261 0.63 4.86 -15.79
C ARG A 261 0.52 5.14 -17.29
N ALA A 262 1.64 5.02 -18.00
CA ALA A 262 1.71 5.27 -19.45
C ALA A 262 0.80 4.36 -20.30
N ARG A 263 0.39 3.21 -19.78
CA ARG A 263 -0.50 2.27 -20.48
C ARG A 263 -1.95 2.44 -20.06
N ARG A 264 -2.23 2.83 -18.81
CA ARG A 264 -3.56 3.20 -18.32
C ARG A 264 -4.16 4.35 -19.12
N SER A 265 -3.39 5.44 -19.31
CA SER A 265 -3.85 6.60 -20.09
C SER A 265 -4.15 6.26 -21.55
N LYS A 266 -3.46 5.28 -22.15
CA LYS A 266 -3.77 4.78 -23.50
C LYS A 266 -5.07 3.99 -23.53
N SER A 267 -5.28 3.08 -22.58
CA SER A 267 -6.53 2.31 -22.52
C SER A 267 -7.76 3.17 -22.23
N GLU A 268 -7.62 4.24 -21.43
CA GLU A 268 -8.69 5.20 -21.16
C GLU A 268 -8.99 6.04 -22.42
N ALA A 269 -7.96 6.50 -23.14
CA ALA A 269 -8.12 7.19 -24.41
C ALA A 269 -8.78 6.29 -25.48
N ASP A 270 -8.34 5.04 -25.63
CA ASP A 270 -8.89 4.07 -26.59
C ASP A 270 -10.35 3.71 -26.29
N GLN A 271 -10.76 3.67 -25.01
CA GLN A 271 -12.16 3.45 -24.62
C GLN A 271 -13.03 4.68 -24.88
N SER A 272 -12.52 5.88 -24.62
CA SER A 272 -13.24 7.13 -24.87
C SER A 272 -13.43 7.44 -26.36
N GLY A 273 -12.50 7.01 -27.23
CA GLY A 273 -12.60 7.16 -28.69
C GLY A 273 -13.56 6.17 -29.35
N ARG A 274 -13.87 5.04 -28.69
CA ARG A 274 -14.76 4.00 -29.22
C ARG A 274 -16.24 4.27 -28.93
N SER A 275 -16.55 5.21 -28.05
CA SER A 275 -17.92 5.64 -27.71
C SER A 275 -18.46 6.77 -28.60
N SER A 276 -17.71 7.20 -29.63
CA SER A 276 -18.09 8.30 -30.54
C SER A 276 -18.26 7.91 -32.01
N GLU A 277 -18.15 6.63 -32.36
CA GLU A 277 -18.39 6.09 -33.70
C GLU A 277 -19.45 4.99 -33.64
N ASP A 278 -20.70 5.37 -33.39
CA ASP A 278 -21.89 4.64 -33.85
C ASP A 278 -23.05 5.64 -33.89
N GLY A 279 -22.95 6.52 -34.88
CA GLY A 279 -24.04 7.38 -35.31
C GLY A 279 -24.37 7.07 -36.76
N ASN A 280 -25.58 6.51 -36.93
CA ASN A 280 -26.46 6.66 -38.10
C ASN A 280 -26.52 5.51 -39.13
N GLU A 281 -27.62 4.75 -39.08
CA GLU A 281 -28.42 4.17 -40.19
C GLU A 281 -29.53 3.33 -39.52
N GLY A 282 -30.83 3.37 -39.80
CA GLY A 282 -31.73 4.14 -40.66
C GLY A 282 -33.16 3.68 -40.30
N ASP A 283 -34.16 4.52 -40.55
CA ASP A 283 -35.58 4.27 -40.25
C ASP A 283 -36.14 3.04 -40.99
N ASP A 284 -36.92 2.20 -40.29
CA ASP A 284 -38.05 1.50 -40.92
C ASP A 284 -39.20 1.23 -39.93
N VAL A 285 -40.41 1.38 -40.46
CA VAL A 285 -41.71 1.50 -39.79
C VAL A 285 -42.34 0.12 -39.56
N GLY A 286 -42.99 -0.11 -38.41
CA GLY A 286 -43.73 -1.38 -38.22
C GLY A 286 -44.56 -1.54 -36.94
N GLN A 287 -45.69 -0.84 -36.89
CA GLN A 287 -46.97 -1.19 -36.24
C GLN A 287 -46.99 -1.98 -34.92
N ASP A 288 -47.39 -1.29 -33.85
CA ASP A 288 -47.97 -1.88 -32.64
C ASP A 288 -49.33 -2.54 -32.94
N LYS A 289 -49.48 -3.79 -32.51
CA LYS A 289 -50.77 -4.40 -32.21
C LYS A 289 -50.78 -4.86 -30.76
N GLU A 290 -51.64 -4.21 -29.99
CA GLU A 290 -52.18 -4.71 -28.72
C GLU A 290 -52.70 -6.15 -28.87
N GLN A 291 -52.40 -7.00 -27.89
CA GLN A 291 -53.37 -7.98 -27.43
C GLN A 291 -53.14 -8.36 -25.96
N ASP A 292 -54.13 -7.99 -25.17
CA ASP A 292 -54.45 -8.46 -23.83
C ASP A 292 -54.44 -9.99 -23.70
N GLY A 293 -54.08 -10.49 -22.51
CA GLY A 293 -54.09 -11.92 -22.26
C GLY A 293 -53.88 -12.37 -20.81
N LYS A 294 -54.79 -11.94 -19.92
CA LYS A 294 -55.30 -12.64 -18.72
C LYS A 294 -54.34 -13.47 -17.84
N LEU A 295 -54.17 -12.96 -16.62
CA LEU A 295 -54.02 -13.74 -15.39
C LEU A 295 -55.31 -14.51 -15.07
N SER A 296 -55.19 -15.79 -14.76
CA SER A 296 -56.12 -16.50 -13.87
C SER A 296 -55.47 -17.74 -13.25
N ASP A 297 -55.31 -17.68 -11.93
CA ASP A 297 -55.62 -18.68 -10.91
C ASP A 297 -55.34 -20.18 -11.18
N SER A 298 -54.56 -20.81 -10.29
CA SER A 298 -55.09 -21.70 -9.21
C SER A 298 -54.07 -22.74 -8.67
N LYS A 299 -53.92 -22.71 -7.33
CA LYS A 299 -53.92 -23.82 -6.34
C LYS A 299 -52.99 -25.05 -6.45
N MET A 300 -52.35 -25.33 -5.29
CA MET A 300 -52.11 -26.65 -4.62
C MET A 300 -51.19 -27.65 -5.37
N ASP A 301 -50.23 -28.37 -4.78
CA ASP A 301 -50.15 -29.04 -3.47
C ASP A 301 -48.76 -29.73 -3.31
N LYS A 302 -48.38 -30.05 -2.05
CA LYS A 302 -47.50 -31.17 -1.57
C LYS A 302 -45.98 -31.06 -1.75
N GLU A 303 -45.18 -31.06 -0.67
CA GLU A 303 -44.79 -32.17 0.26
C GLU A 303 -43.72 -33.14 -0.31
N ASP A 304 -42.73 -33.34 0.55
CA ASP A 304 -41.79 -34.47 0.73
C ASP A 304 -40.47 -34.64 -0.06
N ASP A 305 -39.42 -34.59 0.77
CA ASP A 305 -38.31 -35.52 0.98
C ASP A 305 -37.19 -35.75 -0.05
N GLY A 306 -35.97 -35.57 0.48
CA GLY A 306 -34.67 -35.92 -0.08
C GLY A 306 -33.52 -35.32 0.72
#